data_AF-A0A512ME14-F1
#
_entry.id   AF-A0A512ME14-F1
#
_cell.length_a   1.000
_cell.length_b   1.000
_cell.length_c   1.000
_cell.angle_alpha   90.00
_cell.angle_beta   90.00
_cell.angle_gamma   90.00
#
_symmetry.space_group_name_H-M   'P 1'
#
loop_
_entity.id
_entity.type
_entity.pdbx_description
1 polymer ?
#
loop_
_entity_poly.entity_id
_entity_poly.type
_entity_poly.pdbx_seq_one_letter_code
_entity_poly.pdbx_strand_id
1 'polypeptide(L)'
;MNSHPSTLRASRRGFSMVEMIACVSIIGIIAFLAIPSITRMRSDSERNLAISRAESLNLAMATYIQVAGRSQAANEWTSATNAQAKYEKIRPYLAYAETTLTAYMPQDYGITFPVSITSMTKASLTGPSGNIPY
;
A
#
# COMPACT_ATOMS: atom_id res chain seq x y z
N MET A 1 -59.83 -2.94 -51.43
CA MET A 1 -58.97 -1.75 -51.22
C MET A 1 -57.99 -2.13 -50.13
N ASN A 2 -56.83 -2.70 -50.50
CA ASN A 2 -55.91 -3.30 -49.54
C ASN A 2 -54.63 -2.45 -49.51
N SER A 3 -54.48 -1.65 -48.46
CA SER A 3 -53.27 -0.86 -48.20
C SER A 3 -52.20 -1.75 -47.56
N HIS A 4 -51.10 -1.99 -48.28
CA HIS A 4 -49.92 -2.65 -47.72
C HIS A 4 -49.15 -1.68 -46.80
N PRO A 5 -48.85 -2.06 -45.55
CA PRO A 5 -48.01 -1.24 -44.67
C PRO A 5 -46.53 -1.39 -45.08
N SER A 6 -45.91 -0.27 -45.45
CA SER A 6 -44.47 -0.16 -45.71
C SER A 6 -43.72 -0.10 -44.37
N THR A 7 -43.12 -1.21 -43.98
CA THR A 7 -42.24 -1.29 -42.80
C THR A 7 -40.93 -0.56 -43.09
N LEU A 8 -40.68 0.55 -42.39
CA LEU A 8 -39.43 1.28 -42.45
C LEU A 8 -38.30 0.39 -41.88
N ARG A 9 -37.40 -0.07 -42.76
CA ARG A 9 -36.18 -0.78 -42.34
C ARG A 9 -35.22 0.21 -41.68
N ALA A 10 -35.06 0.11 -40.36
CA ALA A 10 -33.97 0.77 -39.66
C ALA A 10 -32.63 0.21 -40.15
N SER A 11 -31.84 1.04 -40.82
CA SER A 11 -30.52 0.66 -41.33
C SER A 11 -29.57 0.47 -40.14
N ARG A 12 -29.25 -0.78 -39.80
CA ARG A 12 -28.22 -1.08 -38.80
C ARG A 12 -26.86 -0.64 -39.35
N ARG A 13 -26.34 0.47 -38.85
CA ARG A 13 -24.95 0.91 -39.10
C ARG A 13 -24.04 0.11 -38.16
N GLY A 14 -23.24 -0.79 -38.71
CA GLY A 14 -22.17 -1.48 -37.99
C GLY A 14 -20.87 -0.69 -38.04
N PHE A 15 -19.97 -0.94 -37.10
CA PHE A 15 -18.61 -0.41 -37.11
C PHE A 15 -17.79 -1.04 -38.25
N SER A 16 -16.93 -0.25 -38.92
CA SER A 16 -15.99 -0.80 -39.89
C SER A 16 -14.86 -1.55 -39.16
N MET A 17 -14.37 -2.65 -39.77
CA MET A 17 -13.17 -3.35 -39.26
C MET A 17 -11.96 -2.40 -39.19
N VAL A 18 -11.84 -1.47 -40.14
CA VAL A 18 -10.73 -0.51 -40.19
C VAL A 18 -10.77 0.44 -38.98
N GLU A 19 -11.95 0.91 -38.59
CA GLU A 19 -12.11 1.79 -37.43
C GLU A 19 -11.75 1.07 -36.13
N MET A 20 -12.12 -0.20 -36.01
CA MET A 20 -11.76 -1.04 -34.86
C MET A 20 -10.25 -1.26 -34.78
N ILE A 21 -9.60 -1.58 -35.91
CA ILE A 21 -8.14 -1.83 -35.97
C ILE A 21 -7.37 -0.55 -35.62
N ALA A 22 -7.73 0.60 -36.19
CA ALA A 22 -7.08 1.87 -35.86
C ALA A 22 -7.22 2.23 -34.38
N CYS A 23 -8.39 2.01 -33.80
CA CYS A 23 -8.64 2.26 -32.38
C CYS A 23 -7.76 1.37 -31.47
N VAL A 24 -7.76 0.05 -31.71
CA VAL A 24 -6.96 -0.89 -30.92
C VAL A 24 -5.46 -0.63 -31.10
N SER A 25 -5.00 -0.22 -32.29
CA SER A 25 -3.60 0.18 -32.51
C SER A 25 -3.19 1.38 -31.66
N ILE A 26 -4.02 2.44 -31.60
CA ILE A 26 -3.73 3.63 -30.79
C ILE A 26 -3.75 3.29 -29.30
N ILE A 27 -4.76 2.54 -28.83
CA ILE A 27 -4.84 2.09 -27.43
C ILE A 27 -3.63 1.21 -27.09
N GLY A 28 -3.20 0.33 -27.99
CA GLY A 28 -2.04 -0.52 -27.81
C GLY A 28 -0.74 0.27 -27.62
N ILE A 29 -0.52 1.32 -28.41
CA ILE A 29 0.64 2.21 -28.26
C ILE A 29 0.60 2.96 -26.93
N ILE A 30 -0.56 3.51 -26.55
CA ILE A 30 -0.72 4.23 -25.28
C ILE A 30 -0.48 3.29 -24.10
N ALA A 31 -1.10 2.09 -24.12
CA ALA A 31 -0.94 1.09 -23.07
C ALA A 31 0.53 0.65 -22.94
N PHE A 32 1.22 0.43 -24.05
CA PHE A 32 2.64 0.08 -24.06
C PHE A 32 3.51 1.13 -23.37
N LEU A 33 3.25 2.42 -23.60
CA LEU A 33 3.99 3.51 -22.95
C LEU A 33 3.56 3.73 -21.49
N ALA A 34 2.29 3.49 -21.15
CA ALA A 34 1.72 3.79 -19.84
C ALA A 34 1.93 2.69 -18.80
N ILE A 35 1.86 1.40 -19.17
CA ILE A 35 2.04 0.28 -18.24
C ILE A 35 3.35 0.40 -17.42
N PRO A 36 4.53 0.64 -18.02
CA PRO A 36 5.77 0.70 -17.23
C PRO A 36 5.84 1.92 -16.31
N SER A 37 5.19 3.05 -16.64
CA SER A 37 5.17 4.22 -15.76
C SER A 37 4.20 4.02 -14.59
N ILE A 38 3.05 3.40 -14.83
CA ILE A 38 2.05 3.09 -13.80
C ILE A 38 2.62 2.08 -12.80
N THR A 39 3.32 1.04 -13.25
CA THR A 39 3.92 0.04 -12.34
C THR A 39 4.98 0.66 -11.43
N ARG A 40 5.84 1.55 -11.97
CA ARG A 40 6.79 2.33 -11.16
C ARG A 40 6.09 3.22 -10.14
N MET A 41 5.10 4.00 -10.59
CA MET A 41 4.35 4.90 -9.71
C MET A 41 3.66 4.15 -8.56
N ARG A 42 3.13 2.94 -8.82
CA ARG A 42 2.56 2.08 -7.78
C ARG A 42 3.62 1.62 -6.78
N SER A 43 4.77 1.15 -7.26
CA SER A 43 5.88 0.73 -6.39
C SER A 43 6.38 1.87 -5.52
N ASP A 44 6.53 3.07 -6.08
CA ASP A 44 6.93 4.27 -5.34
C ASP A 44 5.88 4.67 -4.30
N SER A 45 4.60 4.53 -4.64
CA SER A 45 3.48 4.80 -3.71
C SER A 45 3.47 3.82 -2.55
N GLU A 46 3.69 2.53 -2.80
CA GLU A 46 3.80 1.49 -1.77
C GLU A 46 5.02 1.74 -0.86
N ARG A 47 6.16 2.15 -1.44
CA ARG A 47 7.35 2.55 -0.68
C ARG A 47 7.06 3.74 0.25
N ASN A 48 6.43 4.77 -0.27
CA ASN A 48 6.09 5.97 0.50
C ASN A 48 5.08 5.66 1.62
N LEU A 49 4.10 4.80 1.34
CA LEU A 49 3.17 4.30 2.35
C LEU A 49 3.92 3.53 3.45
N ALA A 50 4.85 2.65 3.10
CA ALA A 50 5.65 1.90 4.07
C ALA A 50 6.47 2.84 4.96
N ILE A 51 7.11 3.87 4.39
CA ILE A 51 7.84 4.90 5.14
C ILE A 51 6.92 5.62 6.13
N SER A 52 5.78 6.13 5.67
CA SER A 52 4.83 6.84 6.52
C SER A 52 4.31 5.97 7.68
N ARG A 53 4.05 4.69 7.41
CA ARG A 53 3.62 3.74 8.43
C ARG A 53 4.74 3.43 9.42
N ALA A 54 5.99 3.35 8.96
CA ALA A 54 7.17 3.18 9.81
C ALA A 54 7.41 4.38 10.73
N GLU A 55 7.22 5.60 10.23
CA GLU A 55 7.25 6.81 11.06
C GLU A 55 6.14 6.81 12.11
N SER A 56 4.94 6.39 11.73
CA SER A 56 3.81 6.24 12.65
C SER A 56 4.14 5.24 13.78
N LEU A 57 4.85 4.15 13.47
CA LEU A 57 5.35 3.20 14.48
C LEU A 57 6.37 3.84 15.43
N ASN A 58 7.27 4.68 14.91
CA ASN A 58 8.23 5.40 15.73
C ASN A 58 7.53 6.39 16.68
N LEU A 59 6.51 7.10 16.22
CA LEU A 59 5.69 7.98 17.06
C LEU A 59 4.90 7.20 18.11
N ALA A 60 4.35 6.04 17.75
CA ALA A 60 3.65 5.17 18.69
C ALA A 60 4.59 4.61 19.78
N MET A 61 5.85 4.26 19.42
CA MET A 61 6.87 3.89 20.39
C MET A 61 7.17 5.03 21.37
N ALA A 62 7.33 6.26 20.88
CA ALA A 62 7.56 7.43 21.73
C ALA A 62 6.38 7.69 22.68
N THR A 63 5.15 7.57 22.17
CA THR A 63 3.92 7.73 22.96
C THR A 63 3.78 6.64 24.02
N TYR A 64 4.08 5.39 23.67
CA TYR A 64 4.07 4.27 24.62
C TYR A 64 5.03 4.50 25.79
N ILE A 65 6.25 5.00 25.53
CA ILE A 65 7.20 5.36 26.60
C ILE A 65 6.63 6.44 27.52
N GLN A 66 5.95 7.45 26.95
CA GLN A 66 5.37 8.54 27.73
C GLN A 66 4.22 8.07 28.62
N VAL A 67 3.37 7.16 28.11
CA VAL A 67 2.19 6.67 28.83
C VAL A 67 2.55 5.60 29.87
N ALA A 68 3.34 4.59 29.49
CA ALA A 68 3.70 3.49 30.38
C ALA A 68 4.81 3.87 31.37
N GLY A 69 5.56 4.93 31.10
CA GLY A 69 6.76 5.28 31.85
C GLY A 69 7.99 4.51 31.39
N ARG A 70 9.15 5.16 31.46
CA ARG A 70 10.39 4.71 30.81
C ARG A 70 10.86 3.31 31.24
N SER A 71 10.83 3.00 32.53
CA SER A 71 11.29 1.72 33.08
C SER A 71 10.35 0.57 32.74
N GLN A 72 9.04 0.77 32.92
CA GLN A 72 8.04 -0.23 32.60
C GLN A 72 8.01 -0.53 31.10
N ALA A 73 8.02 0.50 30.25
CA ALA A 73 8.09 0.34 28.80
C ALA A 73 9.34 -0.44 28.37
N ALA A 74 10.50 -0.19 28.99
CA ALA A 74 11.73 -0.92 28.69
C ALA A 74 11.62 -2.41 29.04
N ASN A 75 11.05 -2.73 30.21
CA ASN A 75 10.89 -4.11 30.67
C ASN A 75 9.92 -4.87 29.76
N GLU A 76 8.74 -4.32 29.52
CA GLU A 76 7.72 -4.94 28.66
C GLU A 76 8.19 -5.10 27.20
N TRP A 77 8.93 -4.12 26.68
CA TRP A 77 9.51 -4.18 25.34
C TRP A 77 10.58 -5.26 25.21
N THR A 78 11.39 -5.44 26.25
CA THR A 78 12.43 -6.47 26.30
C THR A 78 11.81 -7.86 26.46
N SER A 79 10.69 -7.98 27.20
CA SER A 79 9.92 -9.22 27.30
C SER A 79 9.22 -9.61 26.00
N ALA A 80 8.97 -8.65 25.09
CA ALA A 80 8.41 -8.92 23.76
C ALA A 80 9.50 -9.46 22.80
N THR A 81 9.57 -10.79 22.68
CA THR A 81 10.65 -11.50 21.97
C THR A 81 10.60 -11.42 20.44
N ASN A 82 9.45 -11.05 19.87
CA ASN A 82 9.27 -10.96 18.43
C ASN A 82 8.61 -9.62 18.03
N ALA A 83 8.70 -9.28 16.74
CA ALA A 83 8.22 -8.00 16.22
C ALA A 83 6.70 -7.82 16.39
N GLN A 84 5.93 -8.91 16.29
CA GLN A 84 4.48 -8.86 16.50
C GLN A 84 4.12 -8.54 17.96
N ALA A 85 4.80 -9.14 18.93
CA ALA A 85 4.59 -8.84 20.35
C ALA A 85 4.97 -7.38 20.67
N LYS A 86 6.02 -6.85 20.05
CA LYS A 86 6.38 -5.43 20.17
C LYS A 86 5.32 -4.52 19.54
N TYR A 87 4.82 -4.90 18.36
CA TYR A 87 3.72 -4.20 17.70
C TYR A 87 2.47 -4.13 18.58
N GLU A 88 2.09 -5.22 19.25
CA GLU A 88 0.92 -5.26 20.14
C GLU A 88 1.01 -4.26 21.30
N LYS A 89 2.22 -3.98 21.81
CA LYS A 89 2.43 -2.96 22.85
C LYS A 89 2.17 -1.54 22.35
N ILE A 90 2.51 -1.25 21.11
CA ILE A 90 2.38 0.09 20.53
C ILE A 90 1.09 0.28 19.71
N ARG A 91 0.40 -0.82 19.37
CA ARG A 91 -0.84 -0.84 18.58
C ARG A 91 -1.91 0.13 19.10
N PRO A 92 -2.17 0.28 20.41
CA PRO A 92 -3.17 1.23 20.91
C PRO A 92 -2.85 2.69 20.60
N TYR A 93 -1.60 3.02 20.27
CA TYR A 93 -1.14 4.37 20.01
C TYR A 93 -1.00 4.68 18.50
N LEU A 94 -1.49 3.77 17.64
CA LEU A 94 -1.53 3.95 16.19
C LEU A 94 -2.95 4.30 15.75
N ALA A 95 -3.07 5.29 14.86
CA ALA A 95 -4.33 5.54 14.16
C ALA A 95 -4.55 4.47 13.08
N TYR A 96 -5.75 3.89 13.03
CA TYR A 96 -6.13 2.84 12.09
C TYR A 96 -5.16 1.64 12.12
N ALA A 97 -4.90 1.14 13.33
CA ALA A 97 -4.02 0.01 13.54
C ALA A 97 -4.68 -1.30 13.10
N GLU A 98 -3.91 -2.18 12.47
CA GLU A 98 -4.36 -3.51 12.08
C GLU A 98 -4.12 -4.53 13.19
N THR A 99 -4.71 -5.72 13.07
CA THR A 99 -4.54 -6.77 14.08
C THR A 99 -3.11 -7.30 14.14
N THR A 100 -2.42 -7.37 12.99
CA THR A 100 -1.06 -7.90 12.86
C THR A 100 -0.12 -6.88 12.19
N LEU A 101 1.17 -6.95 12.53
CA LEU A 101 2.21 -6.12 11.93
C LEU A 101 2.31 -6.35 10.41
N THR A 102 2.11 -7.58 9.96
CA THR A 102 2.12 -7.94 8.53
C THR A 102 0.96 -7.31 7.78
N ALA A 103 -0.24 -7.26 8.37
CA ALA A 103 -1.39 -6.59 7.75
C ALA A 103 -1.24 -5.05 7.76
N TYR A 104 -0.55 -4.51 8.76
CA TYR A 104 -0.28 -3.08 8.86
C TYR A 104 0.71 -2.57 7.80
N MET A 105 1.61 -3.44 7.32
CA MET A 105 2.62 -3.11 6.30
C MET A 105 2.14 -3.45 4.88
N PRO A 106 2.55 -2.66 3.87
CA PRO A 106 2.38 -3.08 2.48
C PRO A 106 3.10 -4.41 2.21
N GLN A 107 2.61 -5.15 1.21
CA GLN A 107 3.20 -6.43 0.82
C GLN A 107 4.69 -6.29 0.48
N ASP A 108 5.50 -7.26 0.92
CA ASP A 108 6.97 -7.28 0.76
C ASP A 108 7.74 -6.16 1.50
N TYR A 109 7.05 -5.40 2.36
CA TYR A 109 7.68 -4.51 3.33
C TYR A 109 7.62 -5.10 4.74
N GLY A 110 8.69 -4.86 5.50
CA GLY A 110 8.86 -5.39 6.85
C GLY A 110 9.51 -4.37 7.78
N ILE A 111 9.23 -4.51 9.07
CA ILE A 111 9.79 -3.66 10.12
C ILE A 111 10.57 -4.51 11.10
N THR A 112 11.81 -4.10 11.37
CA THR A 112 12.59 -4.60 12.49
C THR A 112 12.65 -3.55 13.58
N PHE A 113 11.98 -3.82 14.69
CA PHE A 113 11.98 -2.95 15.85
C PHE A 113 13.33 -2.97 16.58
N PRO A 114 13.74 -1.85 17.20
CA PRO A 114 14.96 -1.80 18.00
C PRO A 114 14.90 -2.77 19.19
N VAL A 115 16.07 -3.25 19.61
CA VAL A 115 16.19 -4.12 20.80
C VAL A 115 15.77 -3.38 22.07
N SER A 116 16.17 -2.11 22.21
CA SER A 116 15.79 -1.22 23.30
C SER A 116 14.93 -0.07 22.74
N ILE A 117 13.75 0.12 23.32
CA ILE A 117 12.88 1.25 22.98
C ILE A 117 13.41 2.58 23.54
N THR A 118 14.22 2.54 24.60
CA THR A 118 14.70 3.75 25.29
C THR A 118 15.93 4.39 24.65
N SER A 119 16.61 3.68 23.74
CA SER A 119 17.75 4.18 22.97
C SER A 119 17.33 5.16 21.85
N MET A 120 16.02 5.40 21.68
CA MET A 120 15.45 6.34 20.70
C MET A 120 15.95 6.11 19.27
N THR A 121 16.25 4.86 18.92
CA THR A 121 16.61 4.46 17.57
C THR A 121 15.34 4.18 16.78
N LYS A 122 15.27 4.65 15.53
CA LYS A 122 14.16 4.33 14.62
C LYS A 122 14.09 2.83 14.36
N ALA A 123 12.90 2.33 14.08
CA ALA A 123 12.74 0.98 13.54
C ALA A 123 13.39 0.88 12.15
N SER A 124 13.94 -0.27 11.79
CA SER A 124 14.52 -0.48 10.46
C SER A 124 13.43 -0.93 9.49
N LEU A 125 13.31 -0.26 8.34
CA LEU A 125 12.35 -0.59 7.28
C LEU A 125 13.07 -1.36 6.17
N THR A 126 12.57 -2.55 5.86
CA THR A 126 13.06 -3.37 4.75
C THR A 126 11.98 -3.48 3.69
N GLY A 127 12.33 -3.29 2.42
CA GLY A 127 11.46 -3.56 1.28
C GLY A 127 12.07 -4.59 0.32
N PRO A 128 11.49 -4.72 -0.89
CA PRO A 128 11.92 -5.72 -1.88
C PRO A 128 13.40 -5.64 -2.29
N SER A 129 13.98 -4.43 -2.24
CA SER A 129 15.38 -4.17 -2.63
C SER A 129 16.33 -4.05 -1.43
N GLY A 130 15.88 -4.40 -0.23
CA GLY A 130 16.66 -4.34 1.00
C GLY A 130 16.27 -3.18 1.93
N ASN A 131 17.24 -2.68 2.69
CA ASN A 131 17.00 -1.67 3.71
C ASN A 131 16.63 -0.30 3.10
N ILE A 132 15.64 0.36 3.68
CA ILE A 132 15.11 1.65 3.25
C ILE A 132 15.44 2.68 4.34
N PRO A 133 16.34 3.64 4.07
CA PRO A 133 16.56 4.75 4.98
C PRO A 133 15.37 5.70 4.94
N TYR A 134 14.95 6.17 6.12
CA TYR A 134 13.87 7.14 6.31
C TYR A 134 14.02 7.89 7.64
#